data_AF-A0A0R2NWM1-F1
#
_entry.id   AF-A0A0R2NWM1-F1
#
_cell.length_a   1.000
_cell.length_b   1.000
_cell.length_c   1.000
_cell.angle_alpha   90.00
_cell.angle_beta   90.00
_cell.angle_gamma   90.00
#
_symmetry.space_group_name_H-M   'P 1'
#
loop_
_entity.id
_entity.type
_entity.pdbx_description
1 polymer ?
#
loop_
_entity_poly.entity_id
_entity_poly.type
_entity_poly.pdbx_seq_one_letter_code
_entity_poly.pdbx_strand_id
1 'polypeptide(L)'
;MSIPCDRCCESLVLFIDNEIDDSATFNEIAFHLQDCQGCRGEMESQRTALNLIQSLLTRSCCESAPSSLQEQIALRLSELASQEISASTQSEIITQYRRTEITIDGQTSIEIETSHEIRRDFPF
;
A
#
# COMPACT_ATOMS: atom_id res chain seq x y z
N MET A 1 12.23 -23.18 0.15
CA MET A 1 12.03 -24.29 1.09
C MET A 1 10.87 -23.87 1.98
N SER A 2 9.78 -24.62 2.05
CA SER A 2 8.63 -24.25 2.90
C SER A 2 8.94 -24.62 4.35
N ILE A 3 8.70 -23.70 5.29
CA ILE A 3 8.82 -23.92 6.74
C ILE A 3 7.86 -25.05 7.18
N PRO A 4 8.22 -25.94 8.11
CA PRO A 4 7.30 -26.94 8.64
C PRO A 4 6.15 -26.29 9.42
N CYS A 5 4.96 -26.90 9.38
CA CYS A 5 3.76 -26.37 10.05
C CYS A 5 3.99 -26.09 11.54
N ASP A 6 4.71 -26.97 12.24
CA ASP A 6 5.00 -26.84 13.68
C ASP A 6 5.70 -25.52 14.01
N ARG A 7 6.76 -25.20 13.26
CA ARG A 7 7.52 -23.94 13.41
C ARG A 7 6.72 -22.71 12.93
N CYS A 8 5.84 -22.89 11.96
CA CYS A 8 4.90 -21.85 11.53
C CYS A 8 3.94 -21.50 12.68
N CYS A 9 3.32 -22.52 13.30
CA CYS A 9 2.37 -22.37 14.41
C CYS A 9 3.00 -21.70 15.64
N GLU A 10 4.24 -22.03 15.98
CA GLU A 10 5.00 -21.36 17.05
C GLU A 10 5.22 -19.86 16.78
N SER A 11 5.38 -19.49 15.51
CA SER A 11 5.70 -18.12 15.09
C SER A 11 4.45 -17.29 14.74
N LEU A 12 3.25 -17.88 14.80
CA LEU A 12 2.01 -17.22 14.37
C LEU A 12 1.69 -15.95 15.17
N VAL A 13 1.89 -15.97 16.49
CA VAL A 13 1.61 -14.80 17.34
C VAL A 13 2.53 -13.63 16.95
N LEU A 14 3.83 -13.88 16.82
CA LEU A 14 4.80 -12.87 16.37
C LEU A 14 4.49 -12.37 14.96
N PHE A 15 4.02 -13.26 14.08
CA PHE A 15 3.59 -12.90 12.73
C PHE A 15 2.33 -12.01 12.75
N ILE A 16 1.35 -12.30 13.61
CA ILE A 16 0.11 -11.51 13.75
C ILE A 16 0.41 -10.12 14.32
N ASP A 17 1.28 -10.04 15.32
CA ASP A 17 1.68 -8.77 15.95
C ASP A 17 2.76 -8.00 15.17
N ASN A 18 3.20 -8.55 14.03
CA ASN A 18 4.24 -7.99 13.16
C ASN A 18 5.57 -7.73 13.89
N GLU A 19 5.95 -8.66 14.78
CA GLU A 19 7.17 -8.63 15.60
C GLU A 19 8.33 -9.47 14.99
N ILE A 20 8.24 -9.81 13.70
CA ILE A 20 9.30 -10.52 12.99
C ILE A 20 10.18 -9.50 12.25
N ASP A 21 11.35 -9.20 12.81
CA ASP A 21 12.30 -8.24 12.22
C ASP A 21 12.96 -8.76 10.92
N ASP A 22 13.17 -10.07 10.83
CA ASP A 22 13.82 -10.68 9.67
C ASP A 22 12.83 -10.86 8.52
N SER A 23 13.01 -10.07 7.46
CA SER A 23 12.12 -10.07 6.30
C SER A 23 12.10 -11.39 5.53
N ALA A 24 13.20 -12.15 5.55
CA ALA A 24 13.23 -13.48 4.93
C ALA A 24 12.31 -14.44 5.70
N THR A 25 12.41 -14.47 7.02
CA THR A 25 11.57 -15.29 7.92
C THR A 25 10.09 -14.89 7.80
N PHE A 26 9.79 -13.59 7.77
CA PHE A 26 8.43 -13.10 7.57
C PHE A 26 7.83 -13.61 6.24
N ASN A 27 8.60 -13.50 5.15
CA ASN A 27 8.15 -13.97 3.84
C ASN A 27 7.99 -15.50 3.80
N GLU A 28 8.89 -16.26 4.41
CA GLU A 28 8.76 -17.72 4.48
C GLU A 28 7.47 -18.17 5.17
N ILE A 29 7.09 -17.52 6.28
CA ILE A 29 5.83 -17.77 6.99
C ILE A 29 4.63 -17.33 6.13
N ALA A 30 4.69 -16.15 5.52
CA ALA A 30 3.63 -15.65 4.64
C ALA A 30 3.35 -16.60 3.46
N PHE A 31 4.41 -17.11 2.82
CA PHE A 31 4.28 -18.11 1.74
C PHE A 31 3.68 -19.43 2.25
N HIS A 32 4.07 -19.89 3.44
CA HIS A 32 3.49 -21.09 4.04
C HIS A 32 1.99 -20.92 4.31
N LEU A 33 1.56 -19.78 4.85
CA LEU A 33 0.15 -19.48 5.13
C LEU A 33 -0.72 -19.36 3.87
N GLN A 34 -0.10 -19.05 2.73
CA GLN A 34 -0.79 -19.04 1.44
C GLN A 34 -1.13 -20.46 0.97
N ASP A 35 -0.24 -21.42 1.20
CA ASP A 35 -0.34 -22.80 0.70
C ASP A 35 -1.04 -23.74 1.71
N CYS A 36 -0.82 -23.54 3.01
CA CYS A 36 -1.31 -24.40 4.08
C CYS A 36 -2.60 -23.87 4.72
N GLN A 37 -3.75 -24.51 4.41
CA GLN A 37 -5.05 -24.13 4.97
C GLN A 37 -5.15 -24.35 6.49
N GLY A 38 -4.44 -25.35 7.03
CA GLY A 38 -4.46 -25.65 8.47
C GLY A 38 -3.85 -24.50 9.28
N CYS A 39 -2.62 -24.11 8.95
CA CYS A 39 -1.93 -22.99 9.62
C CYS A 39 -2.69 -21.67 9.42
N ARG A 40 -3.33 -21.46 8.26
CA ARG A 40 -4.18 -20.29 8.02
C ARG A 40 -5.40 -20.26 8.95
N GLY A 41 -6.09 -21.38 9.12
CA GLY A 41 -7.21 -21.48 10.06
C GLY A 41 -6.78 -21.22 11.52
N GLU A 42 -5.62 -21.76 11.91
CA GLU A 42 -5.05 -21.48 13.24
C GLU A 42 -4.70 -19.99 13.41
N MET A 43 -4.08 -19.36 12.41
CA MET A 43 -3.79 -17.93 12.40
C MET A 43 -5.06 -17.08 12.55
N GLU A 44 -6.12 -17.39 11.82
CA GLU A 44 -7.41 -16.67 11.93
C GLU A 44 -8.02 -16.82 13.32
N SER A 45 -7.93 -18.02 13.91
CA SER A 45 -8.44 -18.30 15.26
C SER A 45 -7.67 -17.51 16.33
N GLN A 46 -6.33 -17.48 16.23
CA GLN A 46 -5.46 -16.73 17.13
C GLN A 46 -5.69 -15.22 16.98
N ARG A 47 -5.77 -14.73 15.74
CA ARG A 47 -6.08 -13.34 15.45
C ARG A 47 -7.42 -12.91 16.06
N THR A 48 -8.43 -13.77 15.98
CA THR A 48 -9.74 -13.52 16.58
C THR A 48 -9.66 -13.46 18.11
N ALA A 49 -8.93 -14.39 18.72
CA ALA A 49 -8.71 -14.40 20.17
C ALA A 49 -7.95 -13.15 20.65
N LEU A 50 -6.89 -12.74 19.95
CA LEU A 50 -6.13 -11.54 20.24
C LEU A 50 -6.98 -10.27 20.12
N ASN A 51 -7.78 -10.14 19.06
CA ASN A 51 -8.70 -9.02 18.89
C ASN A 51 -9.74 -8.96 20.02
N LEU A 52 -10.27 -10.12 20.44
CA LEU A 52 -11.19 -10.16 21.58
C LEU A 52 -10.52 -9.66 22.86
N ILE A 53 -9.32 -10.15 23.17
CA ILE A 53 -8.56 -9.70 24.34
C ILE A 53 -8.27 -8.20 24.26
N GLN A 54 -7.77 -7.71 23.13
CA GLN A 54 -7.53 -6.29 22.90
C GLN A 54 -8.80 -5.45 23.09
N SER A 55 -9.96 -5.92 22.61
CA SER A 55 -11.24 -5.22 22.78
C SER A 55 -11.69 -5.14 24.25
N LEU A 56 -11.42 -6.19 25.04
CA LEU A 56 -11.73 -6.20 26.47
C LEU A 56 -10.78 -5.27 27.26
N LEU A 57 -9.50 -5.25 26.89
CA LEU A 57 -8.49 -4.41 27.51
C LEU A 57 -8.67 -2.93 27.16
N THR A 58 -8.92 -2.59 25.89
CA THR A 58 -9.16 -1.20 25.45
C THR A 58 -10.42 -0.60 26.07
N ARG A 59 -11.45 -1.41 26.35
CA ARG A 59 -12.61 -0.97 27.15
C ARG A 59 -12.26 -0.61 28.59
N SER A 60 -11.12 -1.10 29.10
CA SER A 60 -10.65 -0.86 30.46
C SER A 60 -9.61 0.28 30.51
N CYS A 61 -8.76 0.40 29.48
CA CYS A 61 -7.81 1.51 29.31
C CYS A 61 -8.41 2.59 28.41
N CYS A 62 -9.10 3.56 29.01
CA CYS A 62 -9.61 4.75 28.32
C CYS A 62 -8.70 5.97 28.53
N GLU A 63 -7.39 5.80 28.33
CA GLU A 63 -6.49 6.95 28.33
C GLU A 63 -6.66 7.75 27.03
N SER A 64 -6.92 9.05 27.16
CA SER A 64 -6.95 9.93 25.99
C SER A 64 -5.52 10.23 25.57
N ALA A 65 -5.23 10.11 24.28
CA ALA A 65 -3.99 10.62 23.72
C ALA A 65 -3.78 12.09 24.11
N PRO A 66 -2.55 12.54 24.40
CA PRO A 66 -2.29 13.93 24.78
C PRO A 66 -2.70 14.89 23.66
N SER A 67 -3.26 16.05 24.02
CA SER A 67 -3.77 17.04 23.06
C SER A 67 -2.72 17.49 22.04
N SER A 68 -1.46 17.62 22.48
CA SER A 68 -0.34 17.98 21.61
C SER A 68 -0.12 16.99 20.46
N LEU A 69 -0.36 15.69 20.69
CA LEU A 69 -0.26 14.67 19.64
C LEU A 69 -1.44 14.77 18.68
N GLN A 70 -2.65 14.98 19.22
CA GLN A 70 -3.86 15.14 18.41
C GLN A 70 -3.75 16.34 17.46
N GLU A 71 -3.28 17.48 17.97
CA GLU A 71 -3.02 18.69 17.18
C GLU A 71 -1.97 18.44 16.10
N GLN A 72 -0.86 17.78 16.43
CA GLN A 72 0.17 17.44 15.45
C GLN A 72 -0.36 16.52 14.34
N ILE A 73 -1.14 15.49 14.69
CA ILE A 73 -1.74 14.59 13.70
C ILE A 73 -2.71 15.36 12.80
N ALA A 74 -3.56 16.22 13.38
CA ALA A 74 -4.49 17.04 12.62
C ALA A 74 -3.77 17.98 11.63
N LEU A 75 -2.68 18.61 12.07
CA LEU A 75 -1.84 19.45 11.20
C LEU A 75 -1.25 18.63 10.04
N ARG A 76 -0.62 17.48 10.33
CA ARG A 76 -0.02 16.64 9.27
C ARG A 76 -1.05 16.12 8.28
N LEU A 77 -2.24 15.74 8.74
CA LEU A 77 -3.34 15.33 7.85
C LEU A 77 -3.80 16.49 6.96
N SER A 78 -3.88 17.71 7.50
CA SER A 78 -4.26 18.89 6.71
C SER A 78 -3.21 19.26 5.65
N GLU A 79 -1.93 19.10 5.97
CA GLU A 79 -0.82 19.31 5.03
C GLU A 79 -0.87 18.30 3.89
N LEU A 80 -1.07 17.01 4.20
CA LEU A 80 -1.22 15.95 3.21
C LEU A 80 -2.42 16.22 2.29
N ALA A 81 -3.58 16.54 2.88
CA ALA A 81 -4.78 16.88 2.09
C ALA A 81 -4.52 18.06 1.13
N SER A 82 -3.78 19.09 1.58
CA SER A 82 -3.43 20.25 0.76
C SER A 82 -2.44 19.91 -0.37
N GLN A 83 -1.51 19.00 -0.14
CA GLN A 83 -0.57 18.51 -1.15
C GLN A 83 -1.30 17.71 -2.23
N GLU A 84 -2.20 16.80 -1.84
CA GLU A 84 -3.01 16.01 -2.77
C GLU A 84 -3.92 16.90 -3.63
N ILE A 85 -4.54 17.94 -3.04
CA ILE A 85 -5.34 18.93 -3.79
C ILE A 85 -4.47 19.69 -4.79
N SER A 86 -3.27 20.11 -4.40
CA SER A 86 -2.37 20.84 -5.30
C SER A 86 -1.93 19.97 -6.49
N ALA A 87 -1.68 18.68 -6.26
CA ALA A 87 -1.32 17.71 -7.31
C ALA A 87 -2.49 17.35 -8.24
N SER A 88 -3.74 17.52 -7.81
CA SER A 88 -4.95 17.19 -8.57
C SER A 88 -5.62 18.38 -9.26
N THR A 89 -5.12 19.61 -9.08
CA THR A 89 -5.63 20.83 -9.74
C THR A 89 -5.03 21.10 -11.12
N GLN A 90 -4.09 20.26 -11.58
CA GLN A 90 -3.39 20.47 -12.86
C GLN A 90 -3.32 19.16 -13.64
N SER A 91 -4.21 19.00 -14.63
CA SER A 91 -4.16 17.89 -15.57
C SER A 91 -3.27 18.25 -16.77
N GLU A 92 -2.27 17.42 -17.05
CA GLU A 92 -1.48 17.51 -18.30
C GLU A 92 -2.03 16.53 -19.35
N ILE A 93 -2.43 17.06 -20.51
CA ILE A 93 -2.88 16.29 -21.66
C ILE A 93 -1.74 16.26 -22.68
N ILE A 94 -1.24 15.07 -22.97
CA ILE A 94 -0.16 14.85 -23.95
C ILE A 94 -0.77 14.26 -25.21
N THR A 95 -0.65 14.98 -26.33
CA THR A 95 -1.08 14.50 -27.65
C THR A 95 0.15 14.17 -28.48
N GLN A 96 0.22 12.95 -29.00
CA GLN A 96 1.33 12.49 -29.83
C GLN A 96 0.84 12.10 -31.23
N TYR A 97 1.32 12.81 -32.25
CA TYR A 97 1.13 12.46 -33.65
C TYR A 97 2.37 11.74 -34.17
N ARG A 98 2.17 10.60 -34.84
CA ARG A 98 3.27 9.79 -35.41
C ARG A 98 2.93 9.44 -36.86
N ARG A 99 3.82 9.80 -37.78
CA ARG A 99 3.71 9.47 -39.21
C ARG A 99 4.96 8.74 -39.67
N THR A 100 4.77 7.57 -40.28
CA THR A 100 5.83 6.84 -40.97
C THR A 100 5.55 6.87 -42.46
N GLU A 101 6.46 7.44 -43.23
CA GLU A 101 6.38 7.49 -44.69
C GLU A 101 7.49 6.62 -45.29
N ILE A 102 7.11 5.74 -46.22
CA ILE A 102 8.03 4.85 -46.93
C ILE A 102 7.90 5.18 -48.42
N THR A 103 8.96 5.71 -49.02
CA THR A 103 8.96 6.07 -50.45
C THR A 103 9.26 4.85 -51.31
N ILE A 104 8.90 4.94 -52.59
CA ILE A 104 9.14 3.88 -53.59
C ILE A 104 10.62 3.54 -53.78
N ASP A 105 11.52 4.48 -53.46
CA ASP A 105 12.98 4.30 -53.52
C ASP A 105 13.55 3.65 -52.24
N GLY A 106 12.68 3.22 -51.31
CA GLY A 106 13.07 2.55 -50.07
C GLY A 106 13.50 3.48 -48.94
N GLN A 107 13.37 4.80 -49.11
CA GLN A 107 13.66 5.75 -48.04
C GLN A 107 12.51 5.75 -47.04
N THR A 108 12.85 5.54 -45.76
CA THR A 108 11.88 5.59 -44.66
C THR A 108 12.09 6.88 -43.87
N SER A 109 11.03 7.66 -43.71
CA SER A 109 11.00 8.84 -42.85
C SER A 109 10.02 8.63 -41.71
N ILE A 110 10.41 9.04 -40.50
CA ILE A 110 9.59 8.96 -39.30
C ILE A 110 9.46 10.37 -38.74
N GLU A 111 8.23 10.85 -38.64
CA GLU A 111 7.87 12.12 -38.03
C GLU A 111 7.11 11.85 -36.73
N ILE A 112 7.56 12.48 -35.64
CA ILE A 112 6.91 12.41 -34.34
C ILE A 112 6.72 13.85 -33.86
N GLU A 113 5.47 14.25 -33.71
CA GLU A 113 5.09 15.53 -33.13
C GLU A 113 4.42 15.26 -31.77
N THR A 114 4.87 15.96 -30.73
CA THR A 114 4.30 15.84 -29.37
C THR A 114 3.89 17.22 -28.90
N SER A 115 2.63 17.38 -28.52
CA SER A 115 2.08 18.61 -27.95
C SER A 115 1.60 18.36 -26.52
N HIS A 116 1.85 19.35 -25.67
CA HIS A 116 1.52 19.33 -24.25
C HIS A 116 0.49 20.43 -23.97
N GLU A 117 -0.66 20.05 -23.42
CA GLU A 117 -1.70 20.98 -22.97
C GLU A 117 -1.86 20.86 -21.46
N ILE A 118 -1.63 21.95 -20.74
CA ILE A 118 -1.79 22.01 -19.29
C ILE A 118 -3.13 22.66 -18.97
N ARG A 119 -4.05 21.91 -18.34
CA ARG A 119 -5.33 22.43 -17.86
C ARG A 119 -5.28 22.63 -16.35
N ARG A 120 -5.80 23.76 -15.88
CA ARG A 120 -6.08 23.99 -14.46
C ARG A 120 -7.51 23.55 -14.19
N ASP A 121 -7.66 22.47 -13.45
CA ASP A 121 -8.95 22.02 -12.95
C ASP A 121 -9.27 22.85 -11.71
N PHE A 122 -10.33 23.65 -11.80
CA PHE A 122 -10.83 24.40 -10.66
C PHE A 122 -11.61 23.43 -9.76
N PRO A 123 -11.24 23.30 -8.47
CA PRO A 123 -12.05 22.52 -7.54
C PRO A 123 -13.42 23.21 -7.39
N PHE A 124 -14.50 22.42 -7.51
CA PHE A 124 -15.88 22.85 -7.25
C PHE A 124 -16.14 23.03 -5.75
#